data_AF-A0A520R773-F1
#
_entry.id   AF-A0A520R773-F1
#
_cell.length_a   1.000
_cell.length_b   1.000
_cell.length_c   1.000
_cell.angle_alpha   90.00
_cell.angle_beta   90.00
_cell.angle_gamma   90.00
#
_symmetry.space_group_name_H-M   'P 1'
#
loop_
_entity.id
_entity.type
_entity.pdbx_description
1 polymer ?
#
loop_
_entity_poly.entity_id
_entity_poly.type
_entity_poly.pdbx_seq_one_letter_code
_entity_poly.pdbx_strand_id
1 'polypeptide(L)'
;MRELFLGLTFASLCLACSAEAPAAPDGGTVSNPDGGVVEPPGPECAGDEDCGRGFVCAAVAGVPTCVADPNPPPPGDGSDCSPCPSPGECRDDICVQPSASGAFCEFDPECGEGLLCIAGRCTPDPREPTPCEDTSDCYAGLTCGPDMLCICTYTTDCPIGLICADGSCVPGPGGEPCVADSECMEPGHVCDGGRCRPGAVCDIAHPDFAGTWSMTSELRIREALPDWLDSFLTTVEGPLRFIAGDAACFEFGLPNWVEMEICDLVRPLIERHVPAWAPPLARAIADMNDTLNTWVIDETMVLENGAVTDSYRGTHTWDRITIYYRSTPLMGTPETIRDWRFSPSPFNASAVCGSFHIERHDVNVSIGAIIAWVVDVLVYTLTDGEHDTLGGALAGAASGFCRALGDFAEDNVDYRNVGDTVYNVCTMQIAAQVDRALMALLDARIGTSPITLRGHAPVTGPSSLRPGHWDGTLLGSEFTGDFNAER
;
A
#
# COMPACT_ATOMS: atom_id res chain seq x y z
N MET A 1 7.90 1.96 -55.25
CA MET A 1 6.60 1.66 -54.63
C MET A 1 6.00 0.31 -55.05
N ARG A 2 5.94 -0.05 -56.35
CA ARG A 2 5.36 -1.35 -56.79
C ARG A 2 6.09 -2.61 -56.29
N GLU A 3 7.38 -2.51 -55.92
CA GLU A 3 8.14 -3.61 -55.30
C GLU A 3 8.15 -3.59 -53.76
N LEU A 4 7.69 -2.52 -53.11
CA LEU A 4 7.64 -2.44 -51.65
C LEU A 4 6.42 -3.17 -51.06
N PHE A 5 5.31 -3.26 -51.81
CA PHE A 5 4.09 -3.92 -51.36
C PHE A 5 4.11 -5.46 -51.47
N LEU A 6 5.04 -6.04 -52.23
CA LEU A 6 5.13 -7.49 -52.43
C LEU A 6 5.97 -8.21 -51.36
N GLY A 7 6.62 -7.48 -50.45
CA GLY A 7 7.47 -8.04 -49.39
C GLY A 7 6.82 -8.19 -48.00
N LEU A 8 5.58 -7.69 -47.81
CA LEU A 8 4.95 -7.55 -46.48
C LEU A 8 4.03 -8.71 -46.06
N THR A 9 3.99 -9.83 -46.80
CA THR A 9 2.99 -10.89 -46.58
C THR A 9 3.44 -12.13 -45.80
N PHE A 10 4.65 -12.18 -45.23
CA PHE A 10 5.11 -13.41 -44.54
C PHE A 10 6.08 -13.14 -43.38
N ALA A 11 5.59 -12.60 -42.26
CA ALA A 11 6.27 -12.72 -40.96
C ALA A 11 5.34 -12.33 -39.78
N SER A 12 4.46 -13.24 -39.37
CA SER A 12 3.94 -13.39 -37.99
C SER A 12 2.57 -14.05 -38.04
N LEU A 13 2.53 -15.37 -37.86
CA LEU A 13 1.37 -16.10 -37.35
C LEU A 13 1.77 -17.57 -37.17
N CYS A 14 2.27 -17.90 -35.98
CA CYS A 14 2.13 -19.22 -35.36
C CYS A 14 2.84 -19.19 -33.99
N LEU A 15 2.07 -18.97 -32.92
CA LEU A 15 2.38 -19.52 -31.60
C LEU A 15 1.07 -19.77 -30.87
N ALA A 16 0.76 -21.05 -30.72
CA ALA A 16 -0.35 -21.57 -29.94
C ALA A 16 0.07 -21.66 -28.47
N CYS A 17 -0.86 -21.36 -27.55
CA CYS A 17 -0.82 -21.87 -26.20
C CYS A 17 -2.22 -22.38 -25.82
N SER A 18 -2.29 -23.69 -25.61
CA SER A 18 -3.35 -24.40 -24.90
C SER A 18 -2.88 -24.54 -23.45
N ALA A 19 -3.70 -24.17 -22.47
CA ALA A 19 -3.44 -24.46 -21.07
C ALA A 19 -4.74 -24.88 -20.38
N GLU A 20 -4.66 -26.05 -19.75
CA GLU A 20 -5.71 -26.75 -19.01
C GLU A 20 -5.99 -26.07 -17.66
N ALA A 21 -7.25 -26.12 -17.23
CA ALA A 21 -7.70 -25.63 -15.94
C ALA A 21 -7.30 -26.58 -14.80
N PRO A 22 -6.81 -26.08 -13.64
CA PRO A 22 -6.73 -26.88 -12.43
C PRO A 22 -8.05 -26.84 -11.64
N ALA A 23 -8.35 -28.00 -11.06
CA ALA A 23 -9.53 -28.30 -10.26
C ALA A 23 -9.55 -27.58 -8.90
N ALA A 24 -10.77 -27.31 -8.42
CA ALA A 24 -11.07 -26.80 -7.09
C ALA A 24 -10.72 -27.83 -5.99
N PRO A 25 -10.18 -27.41 -4.84
CA PRO A 25 -10.14 -28.24 -3.65
C PRO A 25 -11.39 -28.06 -2.78
N ASP A 26 -11.82 -29.20 -2.22
CA ASP A 26 -13.00 -29.42 -1.38
C ASP A 26 -12.97 -28.65 -0.05
N GLY A 27 -14.16 -28.14 0.32
CA GLY A 27 -14.41 -27.53 1.62
C GLY A 27 -14.50 -28.57 2.74
N GLY A 28 -13.55 -28.51 3.66
CA GLY A 28 -13.58 -29.24 4.94
C GLY A 28 -14.39 -28.50 6.00
N THR A 29 -15.36 -29.18 6.59
CA THR A 29 -16.17 -28.72 7.73
C THR A 29 -15.37 -28.74 9.02
N VAL A 30 -15.30 -27.60 9.72
CA VAL A 30 -14.76 -27.50 11.08
C VAL A 30 -15.86 -27.85 12.09
N SER A 31 -15.59 -28.92 12.85
CA SER A 31 -16.38 -29.35 14.00
C SER A 31 -16.04 -28.47 15.21
N ASN A 32 -17.07 -28.01 15.90
CA ASN A 32 -16.96 -27.25 17.16
C ASN A 32 -17.27 -28.20 18.33
N PRO A 33 -16.34 -28.42 19.27
CA PRO A 33 -16.68 -28.92 20.59
C PRO A 33 -16.29 -27.89 21.65
N ASP A 34 -17.26 -27.46 22.47
CA ASP A 34 -17.16 -27.51 23.94
C ASP A 34 -18.27 -26.68 24.58
N GLY A 35 -19.38 -27.36 24.86
CA GLY A 35 -20.38 -26.94 25.84
C GLY A 35 -20.04 -27.54 27.20
N GLY A 36 -19.25 -26.81 27.99
CA GLY A 36 -18.98 -27.13 29.39
C GLY A 36 -20.11 -26.68 30.31
N VAL A 37 -20.76 -27.64 30.95
CA VAL A 37 -21.79 -27.44 31.97
C VAL A 37 -21.12 -26.95 33.27
N VAL A 38 -21.57 -25.81 33.78
CA VAL A 38 -21.17 -25.29 35.11
C VAL A 38 -21.95 -26.04 36.19
N GLU A 39 -21.26 -26.83 37.02
CA GLU A 39 -21.79 -27.31 38.31
C GLU A 39 -21.82 -26.16 39.34
N PRO A 40 -22.90 -26.01 40.14
CA PRO A 40 -22.85 -25.28 41.40
C PRO A 40 -23.15 -26.20 42.61
N PRO A 41 -22.86 -25.77 43.85
CA PRO A 41 -21.73 -24.98 44.32
C PRO A 41 -20.89 -25.76 45.36
N GLY A 42 -19.65 -25.30 45.54
CA GLY A 42 -18.74 -25.68 46.61
C GLY A 42 -19.17 -25.16 48.00
N PRO A 43 -18.34 -25.43 49.02
CA PRO A 43 -18.72 -25.44 50.44
C PRO A 43 -19.23 -24.09 50.96
N GLU A 44 -20.14 -24.16 51.94
CA GLU A 44 -20.58 -23.03 52.75
C GLU A 44 -19.37 -22.29 53.35
N CYS A 45 -19.40 -20.96 53.32
CA CYS A 45 -18.33 -20.10 53.85
C CYS A 45 -18.75 -19.44 55.17
N ALA A 46 -17.83 -19.19 56.09
CA ALA A 46 -18.07 -18.44 57.32
C ALA A 46 -17.57 -16.97 57.21
N GLY A 47 -16.64 -16.71 56.30
CA GLY A 47 -16.17 -15.37 55.90
C GLY A 47 -15.47 -15.38 54.54
N ASP A 48 -15.09 -14.21 54.03
CA ASP A 48 -14.45 -14.05 52.71
C ASP A 48 -13.11 -14.82 52.62
N GLU A 49 -12.44 -15.03 53.74
CA GLU A 49 -11.22 -15.83 53.86
C GLU A 49 -11.39 -17.33 53.59
N ASP A 50 -12.63 -17.84 53.68
CA ASP A 50 -12.95 -19.22 53.31
C ASP A 50 -13.13 -19.38 51.78
N CYS A 51 -13.20 -18.26 51.06
CA CYS A 51 -13.35 -18.21 49.61
C CYS A 51 -11.99 -18.06 48.91
N GLY A 52 -11.82 -18.74 47.77
CA GLY A 52 -10.63 -18.56 46.93
C GLY A 52 -10.54 -17.14 46.36
N ARG A 53 -9.35 -16.73 45.90
CA ARG A 53 -9.13 -15.40 45.28
C ARG A 53 -10.18 -15.12 44.19
N GLY A 54 -10.80 -13.94 44.25
CA GLY A 54 -11.85 -13.49 43.32
C GLY A 54 -13.28 -13.82 43.75
N PHE A 55 -13.47 -14.39 44.94
CA PHE A 55 -14.78 -14.72 45.50
C PHE A 55 -14.94 -14.13 46.90
N VAL A 56 -16.16 -13.72 47.23
CA VAL A 56 -16.57 -13.22 48.55
C VAL A 56 -17.69 -14.09 49.12
N CYS A 57 -17.76 -14.18 50.44
CA CYS A 57 -18.79 -14.94 51.12
C CYS A 57 -20.09 -14.12 51.18
N ALA A 58 -21.06 -14.47 50.34
CA ALA A 58 -22.35 -13.79 50.30
C ALA A 58 -23.51 -14.75 50.63
N ALA A 59 -24.57 -14.21 51.21
CA ALA A 59 -25.78 -14.98 51.47
C ALA A 59 -26.59 -15.15 50.18
N VAL A 60 -26.50 -16.32 49.55
CA VAL A 60 -27.32 -16.69 48.39
C VAL A 60 -28.51 -17.49 48.91
N ALA A 61 -29.72 -16.94 48.78
CA ALA A 61 -30.95 -17.55 49.30
C ALA A 61 -30.90 -17.91 50.81
N GLY A 62 -30.13 -17.13 51.60
CA GLY A 62 -30.01 -17.33 53.05
C GLY A 62 -28.93 -18.33 53.47
N VAL A 63 -28.19 -18.92 52.53
CA VAL A 63 -27.04 -19.78 52.79
C VAL A 63 -25.75 -19.02 52.44
N PRO A 64 -24.77 -18.92 53.34
CA PRO A 64 -23.47 -18.36 53.03
C PRO A 64 -22.77 -19.19 51.95
N THR A 65 -22.46 -18.59 50.80
CA THR A 65 -21.82 -19.26 49.67
C THR A 65 -20.80 -18.33 49.04
N CYS A 66 -19.65 -18.86 48.64
CA CYS A 66 -18.67 -18.10 47.88
C CYS A 66 -19.23 -17.73 46.51
N VAL A 67 -19.42 -16.44 46.28
CA VAL A 67 -19.85 -15.88 44.98
C VAL A 67 -18.74 -15.02 44.41
N ALA A 68 -18.71 -14.84 43.09
CA ALA A 68 -17.74 -13.95 42.47
C ALA A 68 -17.86 -12.54 43.08
N ASP A 69 -16.72 -11.94 43.43
CA ASP A 69 -16.69 -10.59 43.98
C ASP A 69 -17.34 -9.60 42.99
N PRO A 70 -18.44 -8.91 43.34
CA PRO A 70 -19.09 -7.96 42.46
C PRO A 70 -18.27 -6.68 42.25
N ASN A 71 -17.25 -6.43 43.08
CA ASN A 71 -16.29 -5.35 42.93
C ASN A 71 -14.87 -5.92 43.04
N PRO A 72 -14.42 -6.76 42.08
CA PRO A 72 -13.05 -7.22 42.11
C PRO A 72 -12.15 -5.98 42.05
N PRO A 73 -11.16 -5.83 42.95
CA PRO A 73 -10.20 -4.75 42.81
C PRO A 73 -9.60 -4.85 41.40
N PRO A 74 -9.52 -3.73 40.64
CA PRO A 74 -8.89 -3.77 39.33
C PRO A 74 -7.47 -4.34 39.49
N PRO A 75 -6.96 -5.14 38.54
CA PRO A 75 -5.57 -5.56 38.58
C PRO A 75 -4.67 -4.31 38.53
N GLY A 76 -4.16 -3.90 39.69
CA GLY A 76 -3.32 -2.70 39.85
C GLY A 76 -4.08 -1.39 39.65
N ASP A 77 -4.62 -0.81 40.71
CA ASP A 77 -5.26 0.51 40.69
C ASP A 77 -4.26 1.68 40.87
N GLY A 78 -2.96 1.44 40.62
CA GLY A 78 -2.00 2.46 40.25
C GLY A 78 -1.98 3.73 41.10
N SER A 79 -2.19 3.62 42.42
CA SER A 79 -2.24 4.81 43.30
C SER A 79 -1.30 4.73 44.52
N ASP A 80 -0.48 3.68 44.60
CA ASP A 80 0.55 3.54 45.62
C ASP A 80 1.74 2.75 45.01
N CYS A 81 2.60 3.40 44.23
CA CYS A 81 3.73 2.71 43.59
C CYS A 81 4.95 2.47 44.50
N SER A 82 4.71 2.18 45.79
CA SER A 82 5.72 1.57 46.65
C SER A 82 5.21 0.35 47.44
N PRO A 83 5.78 -0.85 47.20
CA PRO A 83 6.82 -1.15 46.20
C PRO A 83 6.21 -1.42 44.82
N CYS A 84 6.66 -0.70 43.79
CA CYS A 84 6.58 -1.18 42.40
C CYS A 84 7.73 -2.21 42.21
N PRO A 85 7.45 -3.51 42.13
CA PRO A 85 8.50 -4.52 42.06
C PRO A 85 9.23 -4.40 40.72
N SER A 86 10.58 -4.37 40.80
CA SER A 86 11.47 -4.43 39.64
C SER A 86 11.08 -5.60 38.72
N PRO A 87 10.95 -5.37 37.40
CA PRO A 87 11.45 -4.21 36.65
C PRO A 87 10.48 -3.03 36.52
N GLY A 88 9.33 -3.03 37.20
CA GLY A 88 8.36 -1.94 37.08
C GLY A 88 8.84 -0.59 37.61
N GLU A 89 8.39 0.49 36.99
CA GLU A 89 8.68 1.87 37.35
C GLU A 89 7.43 2.60 37.87
N CYS A 90 7.63 3.51 38.83
CA CYS A 90 6.59 4.33 39.45
C CYS A 90 6.55 5.68 38.71
N ARG A 91 5.55 5.88 37.86
CA ARG A 91 5.37 7.09 37.03
C ARG A 91 4.03 7.75 37.37
N ASP A 92 4.06 9.01 37.79
CA ASP A 92 2.88 9.77 38.24
C ASP A 92 2.00 9.01 39.26
N ASP A 93 2.64 8.42 40.28
CA ASP A 93 2.01 7.58 41.31
C ASP A 93 1.37 6.26 40.81
N ILE A 94 1.57 5.91 39.52
CA ILE A 94 1.14 4.65 38.89
C ILE A 94 2.34 3.71 38.71
N CYS A 95 2.22 2.47 39.19
CA CYS A 95 3.22 1.43 38.92
C CYS A 95 2.99 0.85 37.52
N VAL A 96 3.89 1.16 36.59
CA VAL A 96 3.91 0.60 35.23
C VAL A 96 4.78 -0.65 35.26
N GLN A 97 4.18 -1.81 34.96
CA GLN A 97 4.91 -3.07 34.91
C GLN A 97 5.35 -3.40 33.47
N PRO A 98 6.58 -3.91 33.30
CA PRO A 98 7.03 -4.42 32.01
C PRO A 98 6.13 -5.59 31.59
N SER A 99 5.65 -5.59 30.35
CA SER A 99 4.89 -6.73 29.85
C SER A 99 5.70 -7.52 28.81
N ALA A 100 5.90 -8.80 29.12
CA ALA A 100 6.62 -9.77 28.32
C ALA A 100 5.92 -10.16 27.00
N SER A 101 4.77 -9.55 26.67
CA SER A 101 3.95 -9.91 25.50
C SER A 101 4.16 -9.00 24.27
N GLY A 102 5.26 -8.23 24.19
CA GLY A 102 5.43 -7.18 23.18
C GLY A 102 4.65 -5.90 23.51
N ALA A 103 4.59 -5.59 24.81
CA ALA A 103 3.88 -4.43 25.30
C ALA A 103 4.55 -3.12 24.90
N PHE A 104 3.77 -2.07 25.08
CA PHE A 104 4.25 -0.72 24.92
C PHE A 104 5.28 -0.40 26.01
N CYS A 105 6.24 0.43 25.66
CA CYS A 105 7.30 0.86 26.53
C CYS A 105 7.65 2.32 26.24
N GLU A 106 8.39 2.95 27.13
CA GLU A 106 9.09 4.21 26.88
C GLU A 106 10.60 4.01 26.83
N PHE A 107 11.14 3.07 27.62
CA PHE A 107 12.58 2.80 27.74
C PHE A 107 12.92 1.32 27.68
N ASP A 108 14.13 0.98 27.24
CA ASP A 108 14.60 -0.42 27.11
C ASP A 108 14.44 -1.28 28.39
N PRO A 109 14.70 -0.77 29.61
CA PRO A 109 14.57 -1.58 30.83
C PRO A 109 13.16 -2.10 31.10
N GLU A 110 12.14 -1.51 30.47
CA GLU A 110 10.73 -1.93 30.57
C GLU A 110 10.41 -3.17 29.73
N CYS A 111 11.33 -3.61 28.87
CA CYS A 111 11.08 -4.72 27.97
C CYS A 111 11.59 -6.06 28.48
N GLY A 112 12.40 -6.07 29.55
CA GLY A 112 13.02 -7.29 30.05
C GLY A 112 14.23 -7.73 29.21
N GLU A 113 14.86 -8.85 29.59
CA GLU A 113 16.09 -9.30 28.95
C GLU A 113 15.88 -9.70 27.47
N GLY A 114 16.74 -9.18 26.59
CA GLY A 114 16.74 -9.50 25.15
C GLY A 114 15.74 -8.71 24.29
N LEU A 115 15.05 -7.73 24.88
CA LEU A 115 14.10 -6.86 24.18
C LEU A 115 14.53 -5.39 24.30
N LEU A 116 14.28 -4.60 23.26
CA LEU A 116 14.54 -3.16 23.18
C LEU A 116 13.23 -2.40 23.03
N CYS A 117 13.17 -1.18 23.55
CA CYS A 117 12.03 -0.30 23.37
C CYS A 117 12.15 0.49 22.06
N ILE A 118 11.57 -0.03 20.99
CA ILE A 118 11.65 0.58 19.66
C ILE A 118 10.30 1.19 19.30
N ALA A 119 10.27 2.52 19.15
CA ALA A 119 9.05 3.31 18.86
C ALA A 119 7.90 3.00 19.83
N GLY A 120 8.27 2.81 21.10
CA GLY A 120 7.35 2.50 22.18
C GLY A 120 6.82 1.09 22.19
N ARG A 121 7.52 0.13 21.58
CA ARG A 121 7.24 -1.30 21.72
C ARG A 121 8.46 -2.12 22.05
N CYS A 122 8.26 -3.07 22.97
CA CYS A 122 9.23 -4.10 23.28
C CYS A 122 9.40 -5.05 22.10
N THR A 123 10.51 -4.86 21.40
CA THR A 123 10.86 -5.58 20.18
C THR A 123 12.23 -6.22 20.38
N PRO A 124 12.40 -7.50 20.00
CA PRO A 124 13.72 -8.14 19.93
C PRO A 124 14.66 -7.30 19.08
N ASP A 125 15.96 -7.24 19.43
CA ASP A 125 16.93 -6.45 18.67
C ASP A 125 16.94 -6.90 17.21
N PRO A 126 16.44 -6.08 16.27
CA PRO A 126 16.24 -6.51 14.89
C PRO A 126 17.56 -6.58 14.10
N ARG A 127 18.69 -6.25 14.74
CA ARG A 127 20.04 -6.46 14.21
C ARG A 127 20.58 -7.83 14.56
N GLU A 128 20.06 -8.46 15.61
CA GLU A 128 20.48 -9.79 15.99
C GLU A 128 19.87 -10.82 15.03
N PRO A 129 20.70 -11.61 14.31
CA PRO A 129 20.19 -12.58 13.36
C PRO A 129 19.32 -13.60 14.08
N THR A 130 18.04 -13.65 13.74
CA THR A 130 17.09 -14.62 14.28
C THR A 130 17.03 -15.82 13.34
N PRO A 131 17.41 -17.04 13.77
CA PRO A 131 17.25 -18.24 12.97
C PRO A 131 15.77 -18.51 12.66
N CYS A 132 15.49 -18.99 11.45
CA CYS A 132 14.14 -19.35 11.01
C CYS A 132 14.16 -20.63 10.18
N GLU A 133 13.10 -21.42 10.27
CA GLU A 133 12.79 -22.50 9.33
C GLU A 133 11.88 -21.99 8.20
N ASP A 134 10.96 -21.08 8.52
CA ASP A 134 10.12 -20.37 7.56
C ASP A 134 9.76 -18.94 8.04
N THR A 135 9.04 -18.20 7.20
CA THR A 135 8.68 -16.79 7.48
C THR A 135 7.82 -16.62 8.73
N SER A 136 7.12 -17.66 9.20
CA SER A 136 6.31 -17.57 10.42
C SER A 136 7.13 -17.56 11.71
N ASP A 137 8.40 -17.98 11.65
CA ASP A 137 9.36 -17.86 12.76
C ASP A 137 9.88 -16.43 12.93
N CYS A 138 9.70 -15.59 11.91
CA CYS A 138 10.20 -14.23 11.88
C CYS A 138 9.20 -13.23 12.48
N TYR A 139 9.72 -12.14 13.04
CA TYR A 139 8.90 -11.02 13.49
C TYR A 139 8.08 -10.45 12.34
N ALA A 140 6.92 -9.88 12.69
CA ALA A 140 5.98 -9.33 11.72
C ALA A 140 6.69 -8.40 10.72
N GLY A 141 6.65 -8.80 9.45
CA GLY A 141 7.24 -8.07 8.34
C GLY A 141 8.57 -8.62 7.82
N LEU A 142 9.35 -9.31 8.64
CA LEU A 142 10.58 -9.97 8.20
C LEU A 142 10.26 -11.28 7.46
N THR A 143 11.19 -11.74 6.63
CA THR A 143 11.06 -12.97 5.84
C THR A 143 12.23 -13.91 6.12
N CYS A 144 12.00 -15.23 6.02
CA CYS A 144 13.09 -16.18 6.19
C CYS A 144 13.96 -16.22 4.93
N GLY A 145 15.20 -15.75 5.07
CA GLY A 145 16.17 -15.66 3.99
C GLY A 145 16.83 -17.00 3.64
N PRO A 146 17.63 -17.04 2.56
CA PRO A 146 18.28 -18.27 2.09
C PRO A 146 19.26 -18.89 3.09
N ASP A 147 19.79 -18.10 4.02
CA ASP A 147 20.72 -18.54 5.07
C ASP A 147 20.00 -19.01 6.35
N MET A 148 18.67 -19.22 6.30
CA MET A 148 17.83 -19.61 7.44
C MET A 148 17.87 -18.57 8.57
N LEU A 149 17.91 -17.29 8.18
CA LEU A 149 17.90 -16.13 9.06
C LEU A 149 16.78 -15.19 8.64
N CYS A 150 16.09 -14.59 9.61
CA CYS A 150 15.12 -13.55 9.35
C CYS A 150 15.81 -12.31 8.79
N ILE A 151 15.37 -11.88 7.60
CA ILE A 151 15.87 -10.72 6.89
C ILE A 151 14.73 -9.77 6.54
N CYS A 152 15.05 -8.48 6.48
CA CYS A 152 14.17 -7.50 5.84
C CYS A 152 14.39 -7.52 4.32
N THR A 153 13.35 -7.21 3.56
CA THR A 153 13.47 -6.91 2.13
C THR A 153 13.28 -5.41 1.88
N TYR A 154 12.44 -4.78 2.69
CA TYR A 154 12.06 -3.38 2.60
C TYR A 154 12.11 -2.70 3.98
N THR A 155 12.22 -1.39 3.99
CA THR A 155 12.20 -0.51 5.16
C THR A 155 10.91 -0.66 5.97
N THR A 156 9.77 -0.94 5.32
CA THR A 156 8.51 -1.25 6.01
C THR A 156 8.51 -2.59 6.74
N ASP A 157 9.50 -3.45 6.49
CA ASP A 157 9.71 -4.70 7.24
C ASP A 157 10.41 -4.46 8.57
N CYS A 158 11.07 -3.31 8.71
CA CYS A 158 11.77 -2.95 9.93
C CYS A 158 10.87 -2.17 10.90
N PRO A 159 11.14 -2.25 12.21
CA PRO A 159 10.56 -1.35 13.20
C PRO A 159 10.79 0.13 12.85
N ILE A 160 9.89 1.00 13.32
CA ILE A 160 9.96 2.44 13.05
C ILE A 160 11.31 3.02 13.46
N GLY A 161 11.90 3.83 12.58
CA GLY A 161 13.21 4.43 12.78
C GLY A 161 14.38 3.65 12.18
N LEU A 162 14.13 2.40 11.81
CA LEU A 162 15.10 1.55 11.12
C LEU A 162 14.76 1.46 9.62
N ILE A 163 15.80 1.26 8.83
CA ILE A 163 15.77 1.00 7.39
C ILE A 163 16.28 -0.41 7.11
N CYS A 164 15.85 -0.99 6.00
CA CYS A 164 16.41 -2.25 5.54
C CYS A 164 17.70 -2.00 4.77
N ALA A 165 18.82 -2.51 5.25
CA ALA A 165 20.10 -2.46 4.56
C ALA A 165 20.76 -3.83 4.59
N ASP A 166 21.09 -4.37 3.41
CA ASP A 166 21.75 -5.68 3.26
C ASP A 166 21.03 -6.82 4.02
N GLY A 167 19.69 -6.79 4.01
CA GLY A 167 18.85 -7.78 4.69
C GLY A 167 18.73 -7.61 6.21
N SER A 168 19.34 -6.57 6.80
CA SER A 168 19.28 -6.28 8.23
C SER A 168 18.61 -4.93 8.51
N CYS A 169 17.89 -4.83 9.63
CA CYS A 169 17.30 -3.57 10.06
C CYS A 169 18.33 -2.73 10.79
N VAL A 170 18.75 -1.63 10.17
CA VAL A 170 19.77 -0.72 10.70
C VAL A 170 19.19 0.68 10.91
N PRO A 171 19.76 1.51 11.78
CA PRO A 171 19.34 2.90 11.91
C PRO A 171 19.40 3.66 10.58
N GLY A 172 18.40 4.47 10.30
CA GLY A 172 18.34 5.30 9.10
C GLY A 172 19.42 6.40 9.03
N PRO A 173 19.69 6.98 7.85
CA PRO A 173 20.67 8.04 7.69
C PRO A 173 20.25 9.33 8.43
N GLY A 174 21.22 10.00 9.08
CA GLY A 174 21.08 11.33 9.69
C GLY A 174 20.90 11.32 11.21
N GLY A 175 21.66 12.18 11.90
CA GLY A 175 21.72 12.20 13.37
C GLY A 175 22.71 11.18 13.93
N GLU A 176 22.70 11.02 15.25
CA GLU A 176 23.39 9.92 15.93
C GLU A 176 22.48 8.68 15.89
N PRO A 177 22.86 7.63 15.13
CA PRO A 177 22.03 6.45 14.96
C PRO A 177 21.99 5.63 16.24
N CYS A 178 20.83 5.08 16.57
CA CYS A 178 20.66 4.18 17.70
C CYS A 178 19.57 3.14 17.41
N VAL A 179 19.61 2.03 18.12
CA VAL A 179 18.52 1.06 18.26
C VAL A 179 18.05 0.94 19.71
N ALA A 180 18.90 1.36 20.65
CA ALA A 180 18.69 1.31 22.09
C ALA A 180 19.16 2.62 22.73
N ASP A 181 18.58 2.99 23.88
CA ASP A 181 18.92 4.22 24.61
C ASP A 181 20.40 4.25 25.01
N SER A 182 20.94 3.08 25.33
CA SER A 182 22.34 2.90 25.72
C SER A 182 23.35 3.22 24.61
N GLU A 183 22.90 3.36 23.37
CA GLU A 183 23.75 3.70 22.22
C GLU A 183 23.95 5.21 22.05
N CYS A 184 23.16 6.02 22.76
CA CYS A 184 23.27 7.46 22.72
C CYS A 184 24.44 7.95 23.58
N MET A 185 25.45 8.55 22.93
CA MET A 185 26.68 8.99 23.60
C MET A 185 26.46 10.17 24.54
N GLU A 186 25.46 11.01 24.25
CA GLU A 186 25.15 12.18 25.06
C GLU A 186 24.29 11.80 26.30
N PRO A 187 24.74 12.09 27.54
CA PRO A 187 23.98 11.77 28.73
C PRO A 187 22.57 12.36 28.73
N GLY A 188 21.58 11.55 29.09
CA GLY A 188 20.17 11.95 29.10
C GLY A 188 19.54 12.04 27.71
N HIS A 189 20.16 11.48 26.67
CA HIS A 189 19.51 11.22 25.40
C HIS A 189 18.86 9.83 25.39
N VAL A 190 17.83 9.68 24.56
CA VAL A 190 17.07 8.44 24.37
C VAL A 190 16.94 8.16 22.87
N CYS A 191 16.73 6.89 22.53
CA CYS A 191 16.59 6.44 21.16
C CYS A 191 15.13 6.52 20.69
N ASP A 192 14.80 7.59 19.96
CA ASP A 192 13.46 7.79 19.37
C ASP A 192 13.53 7.70 17.85
N GLY A 193 12.78 6.76 17.26
CA GLY A 193 12.74 6.56 15.81
C GLY A 193 14.13 6.35 15.20
N GLY A 194 14.96 5.53 15.86
CA GLY A 194 16.30 5.17 15.38
C GLY A 194 17.35 6.29 15.52
N ARG A 195 17.04 7.35 16.27
CA ARG A 195 17.91 8.52 16.45
C ARG A 195 17.97 8.96 17.90
N CYS A 196 19.16 9.32 18.37
CA CYS A 196 19.33 9.89 19.70
C CYS A 196 18.74 11.29 19.79
N ARG A 197 17.87 11.51 20.76
CA ARG A 197 17.23 12.81 21.08
C ARG A 197 17.39 13.14 22.55
N PRO A 198 17.43 14.42 22.95
CA PRO A 198 17.44 14.78 24.36
C PRO A 198 16.18 14.23 25.05
N GLY A 199 16.34 13.48 26.14
CA GLY A 199 15.24 12.89 26.91
C GLY A 199 14.28 13.93 27.48
N ALA A 200 14.72 15.18 27.65
CA ALA A 200 13.84 16.30 27.98
C ALA A 200 12.77 16.61 26.90
N VAL A 201 12.92 16.07 25.68
CA VAL A 201 11.85 16.10 24.65
C VAL A 201 10.77 15.06 24.95
N CYS A 202 11.12 13.98 25.66
CA CYS A 202 10.19 12.98 26.17
C CYS A 202 9.52 13.42 27.48
N ASP A 203 10.07 14.43 28.16
CA ASP A 203 9.59 14.83 29.50
C ASP A 203 8.13 15.31 29.56
N ILE A 204 7.43 15.66 28.45
CA ILE A 204 6.03 16.15 28.57
C ILE A 204 5.12 15.88 27.35
N ALA A 205 4.00 15.22 27.68
CA ALA A 205 2.60 15.39 27.24
C ALA A 205 2.04 14.11 26.63
N HIS A 206 1.32 13.33 27.45
CA HIS A 206 0.43 12.26 27.01
C HIS A 206 -0.65 12.85 26.10
N PRO A 207 -0.47 12.86 24.77
CA PRO A 207 -1.45 13.48 23.90
C PRO A 207 -2.71 12.62 23.90
N ASP A 208 -3.86 13.24 23.70
CA ASP A 208 -5.07 12.49 23.41
C ASP A 208 -5.32 12.58 21.91
N PHE A 209 -4.87 11.57 21.17
CA PHE A 209 -5.16 11.47 19.74
C PHE A 209 -6.41 10.66 19.41
N ALA A 210 -7.13 10.11 20.39
CA ALA A 210 -8.34 9.34 20.12
C ALA A 210 -9.41 10.21 19.44
N GLY A 211 -10.13 9.68 18.46
CA GLY A 211 -11.15 10.40 17.72
C GLY A 211 -10.97 10.27 16.22
N THR A 212 -11.74 11.06 15.49
CA THR A 212 -11.72 11.08 14.02
C THR A 212 -10.80 12.17 13.53
N TRP A 213 -10.02 11.86 12.51
CA TRP A 213 -9.06 12.75 11.86
C TRP A 213 -9.33 12.76 10.36
N SER A 214 -9.32 13.94 9.77
CA SER A 214 -9.18 14.10 8.32
C SER A 214 -7.70 14.14 7.99
N MET A 215 -7.29 13.27 7.07
CA MET A 215 -5.92 13.20 6.61
C MET A 215 -5.85 13.41 5.10
N THR A 216 -4.76 14.03 4.65
CA THR A 216 -4.41 14.12 3.23
C THR A 216 -3.01 13.59 3.06
N SER A 217 -2.88 12.47 2.34
CA SER A 217 -1.66 11.73 2.11
C SER A 217 -1.19 11.91 0.66
N GLU A 218 0.05 12.33 0.44
CA GLU A 218 0.70 12.43 -0.86
C GLU A 218 1.67 11.24 -1.03
N LEU A 219 1.26 10.22 -1.76
CA LEU A 219 2.03 8.98 -1.96
C LEU A 219 2.78 9.02 -3.30
N ARG A 220 4.10 8.78 -3.30
CA ARG A 220 4.95 8.77 -4.51
C ARG A 220 5.09 7.36 -5.09
N ILE A 221 3.96 6.82 -5.56
CA ILE A 221 3.83 5.40 -5.88
C ILE A 221 4.70 4.94 -7.07
N ARG A 222 5.15 5.85 -7.95
CA ARG A 222 6.01 5.49 -9.09
C ARG A 222 7.24 4.68 -8.70
N GLU A 223 7.83 4.98 -7.55
CA GLU A 223 9.01 4.26 -7.03
C GLU A 223 8.72 2.77 -6.82
N ALA A 224 7.46 2.44 -6.57
CA ALA A 224 6.98 1.09 -6.30
C ALA A 224 6.11 0.48 -7.40
N LEU A 225 5.97 1.14 -8.57
CA LEU A 225 5.22 0.55 -9.66
C LEU A 225 6.04 -0.61 -10.26
N PRO A 226 5.43 -1.78 -10.43
CA PRO A 226 6.13 -2.98 -10.87
C PRO A 226 6.62 -2.86 -12.30
N ASP A 227 7.71 -3.58 -12.62
CA ASP A 227 8.32 -3.65 -13.96
C ASP A 227 7.34 -4.01 -15.08
N TRP A 228 6.23 -4.69 -14.79
CA TRP A 228 5.21 -4.97 -15.81
C TRP A 228 4.54 -3.69 -16.32
N LEU A 229 4.35 -2.69 -15.46
CA LEU A 229 3.81 -1.40 -15.87
C LEU A 229 4.83 -0.68 -16.75
N ASP A 230 6.12 -0.73 -16.40
CA ASP A 230 7.17 -0.22 -17.27
C ASP A 230 7.21 -0.94 -18.61
N SER A 231 7.01 -2.26 -18.64
CA SER A 231 6.90 -3.05 -19.88
C SER A 231 5.67 -2.66 -20.71
N PHE A 232 4.51 -2.51 -20.06
CA PHE A 232 3.28 -2.04 -20.69
C PHE A 232 3.50 -0.66 -21.29
N LEU A 233 3.98 0.29 -20.48
CA LEU A 233 4.25 1.66 -20.86
C LEU A 233 5.25 1.70 -22.01
N THR A 234 6.38 1.00 -21.93
CA THR A 234 7.36 0.92 -23.01
C THR A 234 6.74 0.37 -24.32
N THR A 235 5.87 -0.64 -24.20
CA THR A 235 5.20 -1.26 -25.37
C THR A 235 4.23 -0.29 -26.05
N VAL A 236 3.51 0.54 -25.27
CA VAL A 236 2.51 1.47 -25.82
C VAL A 236 3.07 2.88 -26.07
N GLU A 237 4.18 3.24 -25.44
CA GLU A 237 4.80 4.58 -25.47
C GLU A 237 5.27 4.93 -26.87
N GLY A 238 5.92 4.01 -27.59
CA GLY A 238 6.38 4.23 -28.96
C GLY A 238 5.23 4.62 -29.91
N PRO A 239 4.20 3.76 -30.09
CA PRO A 239 3.08 4.06 -30.98
C PRO A 239 2.31 5.32 -30.54
N LEU A 240 2.07 5.47 -29.23
CA LEU A 240 1.29 6.59 -28.71
C LEU A 240 2.03 7.92 -28.82
N ARG A 241 3.35 7.96 -28.57
CA ARG A 241 4.16 9.16 -28.80
C ARG A 241 4.24 9.53 -30.27
N PHE A 242 4.25 8.56 -31.17
CA PHE A 242 4.17 8.84 -32.61
C PHE A 242 2.82 9.47 -32.98
N ILE A 243 1.70 8.91 -32.50
CA ILE A 243 0.35 9.48 -32.70
C ILE A 243 0.23 10.87 -32.07
N ALA A 244 0.83 11.07 -30.89
CA ALA A 244 0.89 12.36 -30.21
C ALA A 244 1.70 13.42 -30.96
N GLY A 245 2.53 13.00 -31.92
CA GLY A 245 3.45 13.86 -32.66
C GLY A 245 4.79 14.12 -31.95
N ASP A 246 5.04 13.44 -30.83
CA ASP A 246 6.25 13.63 -30.00
C ASP A 246 7.43 12.76 -30.48
N ALA A 247 7.16 11.68 -31.22
CA ALA A 247 8.18 10.85 -31.85
C ALA A 247 8.28 11.12 -33.36
N ALA A 248 9.50 11.02 -33.90
CA ALA A 248 9.75 11.14 -35.34
C ALA A 248 9.18 9.93 -36.11
N CYS A 249 9.30 8.73 -35.55
CA CYS A 249 8.87 7.49 -36.16
C CYS A 249 8.63 6.42 -35.07
N PHE A 250 7.95 5.32 -35.43
CA PHE A 250 7.78 4.15 -34.58
C PHE A 250 8.69 3.01 -35.07
N GLU A 251 9.31 2.28 -34.14
CA GLU A 251 10.13 1.10 -34.46
C GLU A 251 9.21 -0.09 -34.77
N PHE A 252 9.06 -0.39 -36.06
CA PHE A 252 8.32 -1.56 -36.54
C PHE A 252 9.17 -2.84 -36.54
N GLY A 253 10.44 -2.75 -36.12
CA GLY A 253 11.42 -3.82 -36.28
C GLY A 253 11.86 -4.00 -37.73
N LEU A 254 11.67 -2.98 -38.57
CA LEU A 254 12.10 -2.94 -39.95
C LEU A 254 13.46 -2.22 -40.04
N PRO A 255 14.21 -2.36 -41.15
CA PRO A 255 15.40 -1.55 -41.35
C PRO A 255 15.06 -0.05 -41.29
N ASN A 256 15.84 0.76 -40.56
CA ASN A 256 15.54 2.18 -40.32
C ASN A 256 15.14 2.99 -41.57
N TRP A 257 15.71 2.67 -42.73
CA TRP A 257 15.36 3.37 -43.98
C TRP A 257 13.91 3.09 -44.43
N VAL A 258 13.38 1.90 -44.18
CA VAL A 258 11.98 1.54 -44.48
C VAL A 258 11.06 2.25 -43.50
N GLU A 259 11.43 2.28 -42.23
CA GLU A 259 10.64 2.91 -41.18
C GLU A 259 10.50 4.41 -41.41
N MET A 260 11.60 5.10 -41.75
CA MET A 260 11.56 6.53 -42.08
C MET A 260 10.61 6.82 -43.25
N GLU A 261 10.67 6.04 -44.33
CA GLU A 261 9.77 6.22 -45.48
C GLU A 261 8.30 5.96 -45.13
N ILE A 262 8.01 4.94 -44.30
CA ILE A 262 6.66 4.68 -43.79
C ILE A 262 6.20 5.84 -42.91
N CYS A 263 7.05 6.35 -42.04
CA CYS A 263 6.71 7.44 -41.13
C CYS A 263 6.47 8.78 -41.84
N ASP A 264 7.28 9.10 -42.86
CA ASP A 264 7.08 10.26 -43.73
C ASP A 264 5.76 10.16 -44.50
N LEU A 265 5.36 8.94 -44.88
CA LEU A 265 4.07 8.70 -45.53
C LEU A 265 2.88 8.78 -44.57
N VAL A 266 3.02 8.25 -43.35
CA VAL A 266 1.92 8.10 -42.37
C VAL A 266 1.64 9.41 -41.64
N ARG A 267 2.65 10.24 -41.37
CA ARG A 267 2.47 11.48 -40.59
C ARG A 267 1.43 12.45 -41.20
N PRO A 268 1.43 12.76 -42.51
CA PRO A 268 0.40 13.59 -43.12
C PRO A 268 -1.00 12.97 -43.05
N LEU A 269 -1.09 11.63 -43.01
CA LEU A 269 -2.37 10.93 -42.86
C LEU A 269 -2.90 11.05 -41.44
N ILE A 270 -2.04 10.95 -40.43
CA ILE A 270 -2.38 11.18 -39.02
C ILE A 270 -2.91 12.60 -38.85
N GLU A 271 -2.15 13.62 -39.28
CA GLU A 271 -2.54 15.02 -39.13
C GLU A 271 -3.88 15.37 -39.79
N ARG A 272 -4.26 14.67 -40.87
CA ARG A 272 -5.47 14.97 -41.64
C ARG A 272 -6.69 14.14 -41.23
N HIS A 273 -6.50 12.90 -40.77
CA HIS A 273 -7.61 11.95 -40.61
C HIS A 273 -7.79 11.40 -39.20
N VAL A 274 -6.81 11.61 -38.31
CA VAL A 274 -6.98 11.26 -36.91
C VAL A 274 -7.82 12.35 -36.23
N PRO A 275 -8.85 11.98 -35.44
CA PRO A 275 -9.66 12.96 -34.72
C PRO A 275 -8.82 13.88 -33.85
N ALA A 276 -9.23 15.14 -33.71
CA ALA A 276 -8.46 16.15 -32.98
C ALA A 276 -8.21 15.78 -31.50
N TRP A 277 -9.07 14.95 -30.90
CA TRP A 277 -8.91 14.45 -29.53
C TRP A 277 -7.85 13.34 -29.40
N ALA A 278 -7.51 12.64 -30.48
CA ALA A 278 -6.68 11.44 -30.37
C ALA A 278 -5.20 11.71 -30.08
N PRO A 279 -4.54 12.73 -30.68
CA PRO A 279 -3.17 13.06 -30.30
C PRO A 279 -3.03 13.49 -28.82
N PRO A 280 -3.91 14.36 -28.26
CA PRO A 280 -3.93 14.63 -26.83
C PRO A 280 -4.15 13.38 -25.96
N LEU A 281 -5.04 12.48 -26.35
CA LEU A 281 -5.28 11.23 -25.61
C LEU A 281 -4.07 10.30 -25.67
N ALA A 282 -3.47 10.12 -26.84
CA ALA A 282 -2.27 9.31 -27.01
C ALA A 282 -1.12 9.86 -26.16
N ARG A 283 -0.96 11.19 -26.13
CA ARG A 283 0.01 11.85 -25.24
C ARG A 283 -0.31 11.60 -23.77
N ALA A 284 -1.57 11.72 -23.36
CA ALA A 284 -1.97 11.48 -21.97
C ALA A 284 -1.65 10.07 -21.49
N ILE A 285 -1.88 9.06 -22.34
CA ILE A 285 -1.57 7.67 -22.02
C ILE A 285 -0.06 7.42 -22.05
N ALA A 286 0.68 8.05 -22.97
CA ALA A 286 2.15 7.99 -22.98
C ALA A 286 2.77 8.66 -21.74
N ASP A 287 2.13 9.71 -21.23
CA ASP A 287 2.48 10.43 -20.01
C ASP A 287 1.88 9.76 -18.74
N MET A 288 1.33 8.55 -18.85
CA MET A 288 0.66 7.89 -17.71
C MET A 288 1.65 7.56 -16.58
N ASN A 289 2.93 7.34 -16.88
CA ASN A 289 3.96 7.19 -15.84
C ASN A 289 4.04 8.44 -14.93
N ASP A 290 4.01 9.61 -15.54
CA ASP A 290 4.07 10.88 -14.82
C ASP A 290 2.73 11.15 -14.10
N THR A 291 1.63 10.71 -14.69
CA THR A 291 0.29 10.84 -14.09
C THR A 291 0.17 9.96 -12.84
N LEU A 292 0.68 8.73 -12.88
CA LEU A 292 0.63 7.79 -11.75
C LEU A 292 1.70 8.05 -10.68
N ASN A 293 2.53 9.09 -10.85
CA ASN A 293 3.66 9.37 -9.98
C ASN A 293 3.28 9.69 -8.55
N THR A 294 2.27 10.56 -8.39
CA THR A 294 1.90 11.11 -7.10
C THR A 294 0.40 11.00 -6.92
N TRP A 295 -0.03 10.30 -5.89
CA TRP A 295 -1.44 10.14 -5.54
C TRP A 295 -1.71 10.96 -4.29
N VAL A 296 -2.67 11.87 -4.37
CA VAL A 296 -3.15 12.61 -3.22
C VAL A 296 -4.44 11.95 -2.74
N ILE A 297 -4.39 11.38 -1.55
CA ILE A 297 -5.47 10.60 -0.96
C ILE A 297 -6.00 11.38 0.23
N ASP A 298 -7.27 11.76 0.16
CA ASP A 298 -7.99 12.22 1.33
C ASP A 298 -8.59 10.99 2.04
N GLU A 299 -8.31 10.87 3.32
CA GLU A 299 -8.72 9.73 4.13
C GLU A 299 -9.26 10.18 5.50
N THR A 300 -10.16 9.38 6.04
CA THR A 300 -10.67 9.53 7.41
C THR A 300 -10.00 8.48 8.28
N MET A 301 -9.23 8.91 9.27
CA MET A 301 -8.62 8.04 10.27
C MET A 301 -9.43 8.09 11.57
N VAL A 302 -9.70 6.94 12.17
CA VAL A 302 -10.33 6.84 13.50
C VAL A 302 -9.36 6.16 14.44
N LEU A 303 -8.96 6.88 15.49
CA LEU A 303 -8.11 6.39 16.56
C LEU A 303 -8.92 6.12 17.82
N GLU A 304 -8.75 4.96 18.42
CA GLU A 304 -9.27 4.60 19.73
C GLU A 304 -8.10 4.49 20.70
N ASN A 305 -8.32 4.82 21.98
CA ASN A 305 -7.31 4.59 23.00
C ASN A 305 -6.97 3.09 23.08
N GLY A 306 -5.68 2.79 23.07
CA GLY A 306 -5.18 1.44 23.24
C GLY A 306 -5.18 0.99 24.71
N ALA A 307 -4.51 -0.13 24.97
CA ALA A 307 -4.46 -0.73 26.30
C ALA A 307 -3.58 0.03 27.30
N VAL A 308 -2.71 0.92 26.82
CA VAL A 308 -1.83 1.75 27.65
C VAL A 308 -1.93 3.22 27.27
N THR A 309 -1.44 4.09 28.15
CA THR A 309 -1.25 5.51 27.87
C THR A 309 -0.42 5.71 26.59
N ASP A 310 -0.84 6.67 25.76
CA ASP A 310 -0.21 7.02 24.48
C ASP A 310 -0.18 5.93 23.42
N SER A 311 -0.89 4.82 23.65
CA SER A 311 -1.17 3.85 22.61
C SER A 311 -2.54 4.09 21.99
N TYR A 312 -2.64 3.80 20.70
CA TYR A 312 -3.88 3.91 19.97
C TYR A 312 -4.07 2.71 19.06
N ARG A 313 -5.34 2.40 18.79
CA ARG A 313 -5.74 1.48 17.74
C ARG A 313 -6.47 2.26 16.67
N GLY A 314 -5.97 2.18 15.45
CA GLY A 314 -6.47 2.92 14.32
C GLY A 314 -7.19 2.07 13.30
N THR A 315 -8.13 2.71 12.62
CA THR A 315 -8.65 2.30 11.31
C THR A 315 -8.66 3.53 10.40
N HIS A 316 -8.66 3.34 9.09
CA HIS A 316 -8.79 4.46 8.16
C HIS A 316 -9.64 4.08 6.95
N THR A 317 -10.20 5.08 6.27
CA THR A 317 -10.91 4.92 5.00
C THR A 317 -10.41 5.92 3.99
N TRP A 318 -10.18 5.50 2.75
CA TRP A 318 -9.90 6.44 1.65
C TRP A 318 -11.22 7.02 1.15
N ASP A 319 -11.38 8.32 1.29
CA ASP A 319 -12.61 9.02 0.92
C ASP A 319 -12.53 9.55 -0.51
N ARG A 320 -11.34 9.99 -0.93
CA ARG A 320 -11.08 10.51 -2.27
C ARG A 320 -9.64 10.29 -2.70
N ILE A 321 -9.47 9.94 -3.97
CA ILE A 321 -8.18 9.86 -4.64
C ILE A 321 -8.12 10.97 -5.68
N THR A 322 -7.04 11.75 -5.64
CA THR A 322 -6.73 12.80 -6.59
C THR A 322 -5.41 12.51 -7.27
N ILE A 323 -5.43 12.46 -8.59
CA ILE A 323 -4.25 12.24 -9.44
C ILE A 323 -4.11 13.44 -10.36
N TYR A 324 -2.89 13.93 -10.58
CA TYR A 324 -2.67 15.13 -11.40
C TYR A 324 -2.19 14.76 -12.80
N TYR A 325 -2.95 15.14 -13.82
CA TYR A 325 -2.51 15.13 -15.21
C TYR A 325 -2.30 16.58 -15.68
N ARG A 326 -1.04 16.98 -15.92
CA ARG A 326 -0.68 18.34 -16.37
C ARG A 326 -1.34 19.45 -15.54
N SER A 327 -1.24 19.33 -14.21
CA SER A 327 -1.88 20.23 -13.24
C SER A 327 -3.41 20.21 -13.20
N THR A 328 -4.06 19.35 -14.00
CA THR A 328 -5.50 19.11 -13.91
C THR A 328 -5.74 17.95 -12.93
N PRO A 329 -6.46 18.18 -11.83
CA PRO A 329 -6.78 17.12 -10.88
C PRO A 329 -7.87 16.20 -11.46
N LEU A 330 -7.58 14.92 -11.52
CA LEU A 330 -8.51 13.83 -11.76
C LEU A 330 -8.93 13.30 -10.39
N MET A 331 -10.20 13.47 -10.03
CA MET A 331 -10.71 13.11 -8.69
C MET A 331 -11.69 11.96 -8.79
N GLY A 332 -11.51 10.93 -7.95
CA GLY A 332 -12.39 9.78 -7.84
C GLY A 332 -12.67 9.44 -6.39
N THR A 333 -13.88 8.99 -6.10
CA THR A 333 -14.22 8.34 -4.82
C THR A 333 -14.24 6.82 -5.01
N PRO A 334 -14.08 6.02 -3.94
CA PRO A 334 -14.28 4.57 -3.95
C PRO A 334 -15.47 4.09 -4.80
N GLU A 335 -16.62 4.76 -4.71
CA GLU A 335 -17.85 4.37 -5.41
C GLU A 335 -17.81 4.64 -6.92
N THR A 336 -16.97 5.58 -7.35
CA THR A 336 -16.82 5.94 -8.77
C THR A 336 -15.79 5.08 -9.50
N ILE A 337 -14.90 4.43 -8.76
CA ILE A 337 -13.84 3.58 -9.33
C ILE A 337 -14.41 2.17 -9.53
N ARG A 338 -14.57 1.76 -10.79
CA ARG A 338 -15.19 0.46 -11.11
C ARG A 338 -14.28 -0.70 -10.68
N ASP A 339 -14.84 -1.63 -9.92
CA ASP A 339 -14.15 -2.77 -9.28
C ASP A 339 -13.16 -2.34 -8.19
N TRP A 340 -13.39 -1.16 -7.61
CA TRP A 340 -12.72 -0.74 -6.40
C TRP A 340 -12.87 -1.78 -5.29
N ARG A 341 -11.74 -2.12 -4.67
CA ARG A 341 -11.69 -2.86 -3.42
C ARG A 341 -10.70 -2.15 -2.53
N PHE A 342 -11.15 -1.89 -1.31
CA PHE A 342 -10.37 -1.28 -0.26
C PHE A 342 -10.69 -2.02 1.04
N SER A 343 -9.70 -2.71 1.58
CA SER A 343 -9.81 -3.45 2.84
C SER A 343 -8.57 -3.18 3.68
N PRO A 344 -8.57 -2.10 4.46
CA PRO A 344 -7.47 -1.77 5.34
C PRO A 344 -7.49 -2.68 6.56
N SER A 345 -6.33 -3.11 6.98
CA SER A 345 -6.16 -3.76 8.28
C SER A 345 -6.22 -2.69 9.38
N PRO A 346 -6.82 -2.98 10.55
CA PRO A 346 -6.62 -2.12 11.70
C PRO A 346 -5.13 -2.05 12.04
N PHE A 347 -4.68 -0.90 12.50
CA PHE A 347 -3.28 -0.67 12.86
C PHE A 347 -3.17 -0.25 14.31
N ASN A 348 -1.96 -0.37 14.84
CA ASN A 348 -1.62 0.24 16.12
C ASN A 348 -0.85 1.54 15.86
N ALA A 349 -0.91 2.43 16.82
CA ALA A 349 -0.11 3.64 16.82
C ALA A 349 0.34 3.97 18.24
N SER A 350 1.39 4.75 18.37
CA SER A 350 1.93 5.20 19.65
C SER A 350 2.39 6.65 19.56
N ALA A 351 2.33 7.38 20.67
CA ALA A 351 2.98 8.68 20.81
C ALA A 351 4.13 8.55 21.82
N VAL A 352 5.36 8.74 21.36
CA VAL A 352 6.58 8.55 22.17
C VAL A 352 7.49 9.72 21.90
N CYS A 353 8.04 10.35 22.96
CA CYS A 353 9.08 11.37 22.82
C CYS A 353 8.76 12.54 21.84
N GLY A 354 7.50 12.97 21.80
CA GLY A 354 7.05 14.03 20.91
C GLY A 354 6.92 13.62 19.43
N SER A 355 6.89 12.32 19.16
CA SER A 355 6.66 11.73 17.84
C SER A 355 5.42 10.82 17.90
N PHE A 356 4.53 10.93 16.93
CA PHE A 356 3.41 10.01 16.71
C PHE A 356 3.81 8.99 15.64
N HIS A 357 3.59 7.73 15.91
CA HIS A 357 4.05 6.60 15.14
C HIS A 357 2.85 5.74 14.73
N ILE A 358 2.69 5.51 13.43
CA ILE A 358 1.69 4.61 12.87
C ILE A 358 2.43 3.33 12.47
N GLU A 359 2.10 2.22 13.12
CA GLU A 359 2.74 0.94 12.84
C GLU A 359 2.39 0.44 11.44
N ARG A 360 3.23 -0.50 10.99
CA ARG A 360 3.05 -1.23 9.75
C ARG A 360 1.64 -1.83 9.70
N HIS A 361 0.92 -1.54 8.62
CA HIS A 361 -0.34 -2.20 8.33
C HIS A 361 -0.56 -2.36 6.83
N ASP A 362 -1.35 -3.37 6.48
CA ASP A 362 -1.65 -3.70 5.10
C ASP A 362 -2.97 -3.07 4.67
N VAL A 363 -2.93 -2.40 3.53
CA VAL A 363 -4.06 -1.82 2.84
C VAL A 363 -4.22 -2.55 1.51
N ASN A 364 -5.25 -3.40 1.43
CA ASN A 364 -5.55 -4.11 0.19
C ASN A 364 -6.29 -3.17 -0.77
N VAL A 365 -5.61 -2.76 -1.84
CA VAL A 365 -6.16 -1.85 -2.86
C VAL A 365 -6.13 -2.49 -4.24
N SER A 366 -7.20 -2.32 -5.01
CA SER A 366 -7.23 -2.71 -6.43
C SER A 366 -6.56 -1.64 -7.29
N ILE A 367 -5.23 -1.64 -7.34
CA ILE A 367 -4.46 -0.63 -8.10
C ILE A 367 -4.76 -0.66 -9.59
N GLY A 368 -4.95 -1.85 -10.18
CA GLY A 368 -5.40 -1.94 -11.56
C GLY A 368 -6.77 -1.29 -11.80
N ALA A 369 -7.66 -1.25 -10.79
CA ALA A 369 -8.92 -0.52 -10.88
C ALA A 369 -8.70 0.99 -10.87
N ILE A 370 -7.74 1.52 -10.07
CA ILE A 370 -7.36 2.93 -10.09
C ILE A 370 -6.78 3.30 -11.47
N ILE A 371 -5.82 2.52 -11.98
CA ILE A 371 -5.19 2.79 -13.28
C ILE A 371 -6.24 2.78 -14.40
N ALA A 372 -7.10 1.76 -14.43
CA ALA A 372 -8.20 1.69 -15.40
C ALA A 372 -9.14 2.90 -15.29
N TRP A 373 -9.48 3.32 -14.07
CA TRP A 373 -10.30 4.50 -13.83
C TRP A 373 -9.62 5.79 -14.32
N VAL A 374 -8.32 5.99 -14.07
CA VAL A 374 -7.55 7.14 -14.58
C VAL A 374 -7.63 7.18 -16.10
N VAL A 375 -7.40 6.03 -16.75
CA VAL A 375 -7.48 5.91 -18.21
C VAL A 375 -8.89 6.27 -18.71
N ASP A 376 -9.94 5.75 -18.09
CA ASP A 376 -11.33 6.03 -18.48
C ASP A 376 -11.68 7.52 -18.30
N VAL A 377 -11.24 8.15 -17.21
CA VAL A 377 -11.43 9.60 -16.98
C VAL A 377 -10.68 10.43 -18.02
N LEU A 378 -9.44 10.07 -18.36
CA LEU A 378 -8.67 10.74 -19.41
C LEU A 378 -9.36 10.61 -20.77
N VAL A 379 -9.86 9.42 -21.10
CA VAL A 379 -10.61 9.17 -22.34
C VAL A 379 -11.87 10.03 -22.38
N TYR A 380 -12.69 10.00 -21.34
CA TYR A 380 -13.91 10.79 -21.27
C TYR A 380 -13.62 12.29 -21.41
N THR A 381 -12.62 12.78 -20.68
CA THR A 381 -12.27 14.21 -20.66
C THR A 381 -11.71 14.68 -21.99
N LEU A 382 -10.79 13.92 -22.60
CA LEU A 382 -10.10 14.34 -23.82
C LEU A 382 -10.95 14.15 -25.08
N THR A 383 -11.96 13.28 -25.02
CA THR A 383 -12.91 13.05 -26.12
C THR A 383 -14.19 13.89 -26.00
N ASP A 384 -14.25 14.84 -25.06
CA ASP A 384 -15.44 15.64 -24.74
C ASP A 384 -16.69 14.76 -24.50
N GLY A 385 -16.51 13.59 -23.89
CA GLY A 385 -17.55 12.61 -23.59
C GLY A 385 -18.03 11.78 -24.79
N GLU A 386 -17.34 11.80 -25.93
CA GLU A 386 -17.64 10.92 -27.08
C GLU A 386 -17.38 9.44 -26.73
N HIS A 387 -16.39 9.18 -25.88
CA HIS A 387 -16.00 7.84 -25.48
C HIS A 387 -15.83 7.74 -23.96
N ASP A 388 -16.33 6.65 -23.37
CA ASP A 388 -16.23 6.38 -21.92
C ASP A 388 -15.12 5.38 -21.56
N THR A 389 -14.49 4.76 -22.57
CA THR A 389 -13.47 3.70 -22.37
C THR A 389 -12.38 3.80 -23.41
N LEU A 390 -11.15 3.41 -23.05
CA LEU A 390 -10.02 3.39 -23.97
C LEU A 390 -10.29 2.55 -25.23
N GLY A 391 -10.91 1.39 -25.08
CA GLY A 391 -11.25 0.52 -26.22
C GLY A 391 -12.19 1.21 -27.21
N GLY A 392 -13.20 1.93 -26.71
CA GLY A 392 -14.13 2.71 -27.54
C GLY A 392 -13.42 3.83 -28.30
N ALA A 393 -12.56 4.59 -27.62
CA ALA A 393 -11.76 5.63 -28.24
C ALA A 393 -10.81 5.07 -29.30
N LEU A 394 -10.00 4.07 -28.97
CA LEU A 394 -9.05 3.49 -29.91
C LEU A 394 -9.75 2.89 -31.14
N ALA A 395 -10.92 2.25 -30.98
CA ALA A 395 -11.72 1.76 -32.10
C ALA A 395 -12.22 2.91 -33.00
N GLY A 396 -12.66 4.03 -32.41
CA GLY A 396 -13.08 5.23 -33.13
C GLY A 396 -11.93 5.85 -33.96
N ALA A 397 -10.78 6.06 -33.32
CA ALA A 397 -9.58 6.58 -33.99
C ALA A 397 -9.09 5.64 -35.10
N ALA A 398 -9.06 4.32 -34.83
CA ALA A 398 -8.64 3.31 -35.78
C ALA A 398 -9.53 3.29 -37.03
N SER A 399 -10.85 3.36 -36.87
CA SER A 399 -11.77 3.33 -38.01
C SER A 399 -11.54 4.52 -38.97
N GLY A 400 -11.35 5.73 -38.43
CA GLY A 400 -11.05 6.91 -39.23
C GLY A 400 -9.71 6.81 -39.96
N PHE A 401 -8.66 6.41 -39.24
CA PHE A 401 -7.31 6.25 -39.78
C PHE A 401 -7.22 5.14 -40.84
N CYS A 402 -7.75 3.95 -40.54
CA CYS A 402 -7.71 2.82 -41.46
C CYS A 402 -8.53 3.08 -42.73
N ARG A 403 -9.63 3.83 -42.64
CA ARG A 403 -10.41 4.23 -43.82
C ARG A 403 -9.57 5.14 -44.72
N ALA A 404 -8.91 6.15 -44.14
CA ALA A 404 -8.03 7.04 -44.89
C ALA A 404 -6.86 6.30 -45.56
N LEU A 405 -6.28 5.31 -44.88
CA LEU A 405 -5.26 4.44 -45.49
C LEU A 405 -5.81 3.60 -46.65
N GLY A 406 -7.03 3.07 -46.49
CA GLY A 406 -7.73 2.36 -47.56
C GLY A 406 -7.96 3.24 -48.79
N ASP A 407 -8.51 4.43 -48.59
CA ASP A 407 -8.76 5.41 -49.65
C ASP A 407 -7.44 5.81 -50.35
N PHE A 408 -6.38 6.08 -49.56
CA PHE A 408 -5.06 6.37 -50.12
C PHE A 408 -4.50 5.21 -50.95
N ALA A 409 -4.66 3.96 -50.49
CA ALA A 409 -4.20 2.79 -51.23
C ALA A 409 -4.98 2.62 -52.55
N GLU A 410 -6.30 2.81 -52.52
CA GLU A 410 -7.15 2.73 -53.73
C GLU A 410 -6.76 3.81 -54.76
N ASP A 411 -6.38 5.01 -54.30
CA ASP A 411 -5.95 6.11 -55.17
C ASP A 411 -4.56 5.90 -55.78
N ASN A 412 -3.67 5.15 -55.12
CA ASN A 412 -2.25 5.06 -55.49
C ASN A 412 -1.81 3.70 -56.02
N VAL A 413 -2.61 2.64 -55.83
CA VAL A 413 -2.29 1.28 -56.25
C VAL A 413 -3.35 0.77 -57.21
N ASP A 414 -2.94 0.51 -58.46
CA ASP A 414 -3.79 -0.06 -59.51
C ASP A 414 -4.05 -1.56 -59.26
N TYR A 415 -4.81 -1.86 -58.20
CA TYR A 415 -5.29 -3.18 -57.84
C TYR A 415 -6.70 -3.05 -57.29
N ARG A 416 -7.64 -3.77 -57.89
CA ARG A 416 -9.06 -3.69 -57.53
C ARG A 416 -9.29 -4.09 -56.07
N ASN A 417 -9.98 -3.26 -55.31
CA ASN A 417 -10.30 -3.48 -53.88
C ASN A 417 -9.05 -3.51 -52.98
N VAL A 418 -7.96 -2.85 -53.37
CA VAL A 418 -6.78 -2.71 -52.51
C VAL A 418 -7.12 -1.90 -51.26
N GLY A 419 -7.99 -0.89 -51.37
CA GLY A 419 -8.43 -0.07 -50.25
C GLY A 419 -9.18 -0.86 -49.19
N ASP A 420 -10.14 -1.69 -49.59
CA ASP A 420 -10.86 -2.59 -48.67
C ASP A 420 -9.90 -3.56 -47.97
N THR A 421 -8.92 -4.07 -48.70
CA THR A 421 -7.91 -4.98 -48.15
C THR A 421 -7.05 -4.28 -47.10
N VAL A 422 -6.56 -3.07 -47.41
CA VAL A 422 -5.76 -2.25 -46.48
C VAL A 422 -6.58 -1.85 -45.26
N TYR A 423 -7.83 -1.41 -45.44
CA TYR A 423 -8.74 -1.09 -44.35
C TYR A 423 -8.94 -2.26 -43.38
N ASN A 424 -9.24 -3.45 -43.92
CA ASN A 424 -9.50 -4.64 -43.11
C ASN A 424 -8.24 -5.11 -42.37
N VAL A 425 -7.09 -5.11 -43.04
CA VAL A 425 -5.80 -5.47 -42.41
C VAL A 425 -5.44 -4.46 -41.33
N CYS A 426 -5.54 -3.16 -41.60
CA CYS A 426 -5.28 -2.11 -40.62
C CYS A 426 -6.17 -2.25 -39.39
N THR A 427 -7.49 -2.40 -39.59
CA THR A 427 -8.45 -2.52 -38.48
C THR A 427 -8.18 -3.76 -37.64
N MET A 428 -7.85 -4.90 -38.27
CA MET A 428 -7.51 -6.14 -37.58
C MET A 428 -6.22 -6.01 -36.77
N GLN A 429 -5.19 -5.37 -37.32
CA GLN A 429 -3.92 -5.17 -36.63
C GLN A 429 -4.08 -4.23 -35.43
N ILE A 430 -4.80 -3.11 -35.60
CA ILE A 430 -5.05 -2.19 -34.48
C ILE A 430 -5.90 -2.87 -33.41
N ALA A 431 -6.99 -3.57 -33.78
CA ALA A 431 -7.80 -4.32 -32.83
C ALA A 431 -6.96 -5.31 -32.02
N ALA A 432 -6.06 -6.07 -32.67
CA ALA A 432 -5.18 -7.01 -31.98
C ALA A 432 -4.16 -6.35 -31.04
N GLN A 433 -3.74 -5.10 -31.30
CA GLN A 433 -2.88 -4.34 -30.38
C GLN A 433 -3.70 -3.76 -29.21
N VAL A 434 -4.89 -3.23 -29.50
CA VAL A 434 -5.84 -2.72 -28.50
C VAL A 434 -6.24 -3.83 -27.54
N ASP A 435 -6.60 -5.01 -28.05
CA ASP A 435 -6.98 -6.16 -27.24
C ASP A 435 -5.83 -6.61 -26.33
N ARG A 436 -4.58 -6.58 -26.81
CA ARG A 436 -3.41 -6.89 -25.97
C ARG A 436 -3.20 -5.85 -24.87
N ALA A 437 -3.32 -4.56 -25.19
CA ALA A 437 -3.22 -3.49 -24.21
C ALA A 437 -4.35 -3.58 -23.16
N LEU A 438 -5.58 -3.84 -23.61
CA LEU A 438 -6.74 -4.03 -22.74
C LEU A 438 -6.60 -5.30 -21.88
N MET A 439 -6.11 -6.40 -22.43
CA MET A 439 -5.86 -7.61 -21.62
C MET A 439 -4.80 -7.37 -20.56
N ALA A 440 -3.72 -6.64 -20.87
CA ALA A 440 -2.72 -6.27 -19.86
C ALA A 440 -3.33 -5.40 -18.74
N LEU A 441 -4.17 -4.42 -19.10
CA LEU A 441 -4.90 -3.60 -18.13
C LEU A 441 -5.92 -4.41 -17.31
N LEU A 442 -6.62 -5.35 -17.94
CA LEU A 442 -7.59 -6.23 -17.28
C LEU A 442 -6.91 -7.25 -16.36
N ASP A 443 -5.76 -7.79 -16.75
CA ASP A 443 -4.98 -8.71 -15.92
C ASP A 443 -4.47 -7.97 -14.67
N ALA A 444 -3.98 -6.75 -14.84
CA ALA A 444 -3.62 -5.85 -13.73
C ALA A 444 -4.82 -5.53 -12.81
N ARG A 445 -6.04 -5.53 -13.34
CA ARG A 445 -7.28 -5.22 -12.62
C ARG A 445 -7.74 -6.32 -11.66
N ILE A 446 -7.40 -7.58 -11.94
CA ILE A 446 -7.95 -8.73 -11.21
C ILE A 446 -7.24 -8.97 -9.86
N GLY A 447 -6.07 -8.35 -9.63
CA GLY A 447 -5.35 -8.43 -8.37
C GLY A 447 -5.75 -7.36 -7.35
N THR A 448 -5.91 -7.76 -6.08
CA THR A 448 -5.67 -6.83 -4.96
C THR A 448 -4.17 -6.75 -4.76
N SER A 449 -3.62 -5.54 -4.79
CA SER A 449 -2.23 -5.28 -4.45
C SER A 449 -2.19 -4.88 -2.98
N PRO A 450 -1.54 -5.66 -2.11
CA PRO A 450 -1.29 -5.20 -0.76
C PRO A 450 -0.32 -4.02 -0.84
N ILE A 451 -0.76 -2.88 -0.32
CA ILE A 451 0.11 -1.77 0.03
C ILE A 451 0.43 -1.94 1.52
N THR A 452 1.70 -1.93 1.89
CA THR A 452 2.08 -1.79 3.31
C THR A 452 2.36 -0.33 3.58
N LEU A 453 1.81 0.23 4.65
CA LEU A 453 2.09 1.61 5.09
C LEU A 453 2.62 1.62 6.52
N ARG A 454 3.55 2.53 6.78
CA ARG A 454 4.08 2.88 8.10
C ARG A 454 4.34 4.37 8.15
N GLY A 455 3.92 5.04 9.22
CA GLY A 455 3.93 6.50 9.28
C GLY A 455 4.61 7.04 10.53
N HIS A 456 5.11 8.27 10.46
CA HIS A 456 5.48 9.02 11.65
C HIS A 456 5.25 10.53 11.47
N ALA A 457 4.87 11.23 12.53
CA ALA A 457 4.61 12.67 12.53
C ALA A 457 5.08 13.32 13.85
N PRO A 458 5.72 14.50 13.83
CA PRO A 458 6.03 15.21 15.06
C PRO A 458 4.77 15.72 15.78
N VAL A 459 4.69 15.50 17.09
CA VAL A 459 3.65 16.04 17.96
C VAL A 459 3.95 17.51 18.25
N THR A 460 2.95 18.38 18.14
CA THR A 460 3.08 19.83 18.43
C THR A 460 2.22 20.32 19.58
N GLY A 461 1.27 19.51 20.01
CA GLY A 461 0.32 19.85 21.06
C GLY A 461 -0.52 18.64 21.44
N PRO A 462 -1.43 18.79 22.42
CA PRO A 462 -2.20 17.68 22.99
C PRO A 462 -3.06 16.89 21.98
N SER A 463 -3.37 17.51 20.84
CA SER A 463 -4.20 16.94 19.78
C SER A 463 -3.80 17.48 18.41
N SER A 464 -2.52 17.81 18.20
CA SER A 464 -2.03 18.38 16.95
C SER A 464 -0.72 17.76 16.49
N LEU A 465 -0.65 17.44 15.21
CA LEU A 465 0.51 16.87 14.52
C LEU A 465 1.07 17.87 13.52
N ARG A 466 2.38 17.82 13.27
CA ARG A 466 2.98 18.40 12.07
C ARG A 466 2.75 17.47 10.87
N PRO A 467 3.00 17.95 9.64
CA PRO A 467 3.09 17.07 8.49
C PRO A 467 4.01 15.88 8.81
N GLY A 468 3.50 14.68 8.59
CA GLY A 468 4.18 13.42 8.79
C GLY A 468 4.72 12.84 7.49
N HIS A 469 5.36 11.68 7.62
CA HIS A 469 6.00 10.95 6.53
C HIS A 469 5.50 9.51 6.50
N TRP A 470 5.33 8.99 5.28
CA TRP A 470 4.99 7.59 5.00
C TRP A 470 6.20 6.86 4.42
N ASP A 471 6.50 5.70 4.99
CA ASP A 471 7.25 4.63 4.35
C ASP A 471 6.24 3.60 3.85
N GLY A 472 6.30 3.25 2.56
CA GLY A 472 5.37 2.34 1.94
C GLY A 472 6.05 1.25 1.12
N THR A 473 5.38 0.11 0.98
CA THR A 473 5.72 -0.87 -0.06
C THR A 473 4.51 -1.21 -0.89
N LEU A 474 4.74 -1.40 -2.17
CA LEU A 474 3.75 -1.85 -3.12
C LEU A 474 4.38 -2.89 -4.05
N LEU A 475 3.75 -4.06 -4.17
CA LEU A 475 4.14 -5.11 -5.11
C LEU A 475 5.63 -5.50 -5.05
N GLY A 476 6.23 -5.38 -3.86
CA GLY A 476 7.64 -5.69 -3.65
C GLY A 476 8.60 -4.57 -4.07
N SER A 477 8.16 -3.32 -4.03
CA SER A 477 9.01 -2.15 -4.23
C SER A 477 8.64 -1.06 -3.23
N GLU A 478 9.61 -0.25 -2.84
CA GLU A 478 9.44 0.81 -1.83
C GLU A 478 8.92 2.09 -2.47
N PHE A 479 8.13 2.83 -1.71
CA PHE A 479 7.79 4.21 -2.03
C PHE A 479 7.75 5.05 -0.76
N THR A 480 7.87 6.37 -0.94
CA THR A 480 7.72 7.34 0.14
C THR A 480 6.49 8.21 -0.05
N GLY A 481 6.06 8.87 1.02
CA GLY A 481 4.99 9.86 0.95
C GLY A 481 5.01 10.80 2.13
N ASP A 482 4.16 11.82 2.08
CA ASP A 482 3.98 12.77 3.17
C ASP A 482 2.49 12.84 3.52
N PHE A 483 2.14 13.18 4.77
CA PHE A 483 0.73 13.35 5.14
C PHE A 483 0.49 14.54 6.04
N ASN A 484 -0.70 15.10 5.96
CA ASN A 484 -1.23 16.09 6.89
C ASN A 484 -2.43 15.48 7.60
N ALA A 485 -2.60 15.79 8.89
CA ALA A 485 -3.69 15.28 9.71
C ALA A 485 -4.31 16.41 10.55
N GLU A 486 -5.63 16.53 10.49
CA GLU A 486 -6.44 17.49 11.24
C GLU A 486 -7.58 16.76 11.95
N ARG A 487 -7.79 17.03 13.25
CA ARG A 487 -8.81 16.36 14.09
C ARG A 487 -10.13 17.13 14.11
#